data_AF-Q8RTI5-F1
#
_entry.id   AF-Q8RTI5-F1
#
_cell.length_a   1.000
_cell.length_b   1.000
_cell.length_c   1.000
_cell.angle_alpha   90.00
_cell.angle_beta   90.00
_cell.angle_gamma   90.00
#
_symmetry.space_group_name_H-M   'P 1'
#
loop_
_entity.id
_entity.type
_entity.pdbx_description
1 polymer ?
#
loop_
_entity_poly.entity_id
_entity_poly.type
_entity_poly.pdbx_seq_one_letter_code
_entity_poly.pdbx_strand_id
1 'polypeptide(L)'
;MQLTTLKKLIFDKNIFAFLKLGKHVDTMYRTSFVTAANSSGVLDFLNQGGKTLEQLQQLLTVDESKKGALSAWLNCGVTLKELSLRDGKYQLKGKLSKHLAKDDNQIAAALFEEAIRYHYDALLSAPQRFCGGQAYQLADQDGR
;
A
#
# COMPACT_ATOMS: atom_id res chain seq x y z
N MET A 1 7.80 1.20 -17.22
CA MET A 1 6.86 1.51 -18.31
C MET A 1 7.63 2.24 -19.41
N GLN A 2 7.53 1.82 -20.68
CA GLN A 2 8.36 2.37 -21.75
C GLN A 2 7.87 3.76 -22.22
N LEU A 3 8.79 4.68 -22.52
CA LEU A 3 8.52 6.07 -22.95
C LEU A 3 7.67 6.15 -24.24
N THR A 4 7.74 5.12 -25.08
CA THR A 4 6.97 4.98 -26.32
C THR A 4 5.48 4.79 -26.06
N THR A 5 5.12 4.08 -24.99
CA THR A 5 3.72 3.87 -24.55
C THR A 5 3.10 5.16 -24.05
N LEU A 6 3.88 5.98 -23.32
CA LEU A 6 3.44 7.28 -22.81
C LEU A 6 3.13 8.27 -23.95
N LYS A 7 3.95 8.28 -25.02
CA LYS A 7 3.75 9.15 -26.19
C LYS A 7 2.49 8.80 -26.99
N LYS A 8 2.20 7.52 -27.22
CA LYS A 8 0.95 7.10 -27.90
C LYS A 8 -0.30 7.49 -27.12
N LEU A 9 -0.24 7.39 -25.79
CA LEU A 9 -1.37 7.71 -24.90
C LEU A 9 -1.80 9.18 -24.94
N ILE A 10 -0.84 10.09 -25.12
CA ILE A 10 -1.08 11.54 -25.22
C ILE A 10 -1.68 11.91 -26.58
N PHE A 11 -1.27 11.21 -27.65
CA PHE A 11 -1.75 11.47 -29.01
C PHE A 11 -3.17 10.93 -29.27
N ASP A 12 -3.59 9.84 -28.62
CA ASP A 12 -4.87 9.17 -28.90
C ASP A 12 -6.11 9.75 -28.15
N LYS A 13 -6.08 11.00 -27.67
CA LYS A 13 -7.19 11.64 -26.90
C LYS A 13 -7.69 10.83 -25.69
N ASN A 14 -6.93 9.84 -25.22
CA ASN A 14 -7.31 8.92 -24.15
C ASN A 14 -6.84 9.38 -22.76
N ILE A 15 -6.49 10.67 -22.64
CA ILE A 15 -5.94 11.26 -21.41
C ILE A 15 -6.92 11.18 -20.25
N PHE A 16 -8.23 11.27 -20.51
CA PHE A 16 -9.27 11.09 -19.49
C PHE A 16 -9.37 9.64 -19.02
N ALA A 17 -9.22 8.66 -19.92
CA ALA A 17 -9.16 7.25 -19.54
C ALA A 17 -7.91 6.97 -18.69
N PHE A 18 -6.77 7.55 -19.05
CA PHE A 18 -5.54 7.44 -18.26
C PHE A 18 -5.66 8.11 -16.88
N LEU A 19 -6.24 9.31 -16.80
CA LEU A 19 -6.50 9.97 -15.52
C LEU A 19 -7.46 9.14 -14.64
N LYS A 20 -8.50 8.55 -15.25
CA LYS A 20 -9.45 7.68 -14.56
C LYS A 20 -8.77 6.41 -14.02
N LEU A 21 -7.96 5.74 -14.84
CA LEU A 21 -7.18 4.57 -14.43
C LEU A 21 -6.11 4.93 -13.39
N GLY A 22 -5.50 6.11 -13.51
CA GLY A 22 -4.49 6.60 -12.58
C GLY A 22 -5.00 6.68 -11.15
N LYS A 23 -6.27 7.07 -10.94
CA LYS A 23 -6.89 7.08 -9.61
C LYS A 23 -7.05 5.68 -9.01
N HIS A 24 -7.39 4.68 -9.83
CA HIS A 24 -7.51 3.29 -9.36
C HIS A 24 -6.14 2.71 -9.00
N VAL A 25 -5.12 2.99 -9.83
CA VAL A 25 -3.74 2.59 -9.57
C VAL A 25 -3.20 3.26 -8.31
N ASP A 26 -3.39 4.58 -8.16
CA ASP A 26 -3.02 5.33 -6.94
C ASP A 26 -3.69 4.74 -5.71
N THR A 27 -4.99 4.43 -5.79
CA THR A 27 -5.72 3.79 -4.69
C THR A 27 -5.09 2.46 -4.34
N MET A 28 -4.80 1.59 -5.31
CA MET A 28 -4.15 0.29 -5.08
C MET A 28 -2.79 0.46 -4.39
N TYR A 29 -1.90 1.32 -4.90
CA TYR A 29 -0.59 1.55 -4.28
C TYR A 29 -0.73 2.06 -2.85
N ARG A 30 -1.65 3.00 -2.64
CA ARG A 30 -1.89 3.64 -1.37
C ARG A 30 -2.46 2.67 -0.33
N THR A 31 -3.49 1.91 -0.67
CA THR A 31 -4.05 0.90 0.25
C THR A 31 -3.03 -0.19 0.55
N SER A 32 -2.30 -0.68 -0.45
CA SER A 32 -1.28 -1.72 -0.27
C SER A 32 -0.13 -1.25 0.63
N PHE A 33 0.39 -0.04 0.40
CA PHE A 33 1.44 0.54 1.22
C PHE A 33 0.99 0.70 2.67
N VAL A 34 -0.17 1.33 2.89
CA VAL A 34 -0.64 1.63 4.24
C VAL A 34 -0.98 0.35 5.01
N THR A 35 -1.58 -0.66 4.37
CA THR A 35 -1.79 -1.98 4.97
C THR A 35 -0.47 -2.63 5.39
N ALA A 36 0.53 -2.65 4.51
CA ALA A 36 1.85 -3.22 4.84
C ALA A 36 2.53 -2.45 5.98
N ALA A 37 2.49 -1.12 5.96
CA ALA A 37 3.02 -0.28 7.03
C ALA A 37 2.30 -0.48 8.38
N ASN A 38 0.98 -0.72 8.35
CA ASN A 38 0.20 -0.99 9.56
C ASN A 38 0.61 -2.34 10.17
N SER A 39 0.55 -3.40 9.37
CA SER A 39 0.83 -4.78 9.80
C SER A 39 2.27 -4.99 10.30
N SER A 40 3.19 -4.11 9.92
CA SER A 40 4.60 -4.14 10.35
C SER A 40 4.89 -3.24 11.56
N GLY A 41 3.86 -2.62 12.14
CA GLY A 41 3.99 -1.70 13.29
C GLY A 41 4.59 -0.33 12.95
N VAL A 42 4.87 -0.04 11.68
CA VAL A 42 5.45 1.24 11.25
C VAL A 42 4.51 2.39 11.54
N LEU A 43 3.21 2.22 11.30
CA LEU A 43 2.24 3.29 11.53
C LEU A 43 2.12 3.63 13.02
N ASP A 44 2.00 2.63 13.88
CA ASP A 44 1.93 2.81 15.33
C ASP A 44 3.19 3.48 15.87
N PHE A 45 4.36 3.07 15.38
CA PHE A 45 5.61 3.68 15.77
C PHE A 45 5.70 5.15 15.32
N LEU A 46 5.24 5.48 14.11
CA LEU A 46 5.18 6.85 13.61
C LEU A 46 4.08 7.70 14.28
N ASN A 47 3.04 7.08 14.83
CA ASN A 47 1.99 7.76 15.59
C ASN A 47 2.53 8.34 16.90
N GLN A 48 3.58 7.73 17.46
CA GLN A 48 4.29 8.20 18.65
C GLN A 48 5.25 9.38 18.37
N GLY A 49 5.30 9.85 17.12
CA GLY A 49 6.16 10.97 16.68
C GLY A 49 7.11 10.58 15.56
N GLY A 50 7.76 11.59 14.97
CA GLY A 50 8.63 11.38 13.81
C GLY A 50 9.86 10.52 14.10
N LYS A 51 10.18 9.59 13.18
CA LYS A 51 11.24 8.58 13.34
C LYS A 51 12.30 8.68 12.25
N THR A 52 13.57 8.49 12.59
CA THR A 52 14.65 8.41 11.61
C THR A 52 14.62 7.08 10.86
N LEU A 53 15.37 6.98 9.76
CA LEU A 53 15.53 5.74 9.02
C LEU A 53 16.13 4.63 9.90
N GLU A 54 17.09 4.96 10.76
CA GLU A 54 17.75 4.04 11.69
C GLU A 54 16.77 3.49 12.71
N GLN A 55 15.87 4.32 13.24
CA GLN A 55 14.84 3.87 14.18
C GLN A 55 13.84 2.92 13.52
N LEU A 56 13.47 3.18 12.25
CA LEU A 56 12.59 2.29 11.48
C LEU A 56 13.28 0.99 11.06
N GLN A 57 14.59 1.06 10.80
CA GLN A 57 15.43 -0.10 10.54
C GLN A 57 15.49 -1.02 11.77
N GLN A 58 15.66 -0.45 12.96
CA GLN A 58 15.62 -1.19 14.23
C GLN A 58 14.24 -1.82 14.47
N LEU A 59 13.15 -1.08 14.27
CA LEU A 59 11.78 -1.60 14.40
C LEU A 59 11.57 -2.84 13.54
N LEU A 60 11.98 -2.78 12.27
CA LEU A 60 11.75 -3.84 11.29
C LEU A 60 12.83 -4.92 11.28
N THR A 61 13.84 -4.81 12.15
CA THR A 61 15.01 -5.71 12.19
C THR A 61 15.67 -5.85 10.80
N VAL A 62 15.81 -4.74 10.08
CA VAL A 62 16.37 -4.70 8.73
C VAL A 62 17.89 -4.59 8.77
N ASP A 63 18.58 -5.51 8.09
CA ASP A 63 20.04 -5.48 7.95
C ASP A 63 20.54 -4.19 7.28
N GLU A 64 21.73 -3.73 7.65
CA GLU A 64 22.35 -2.52 7.08
C GLU A 64 22.47 -2.60 5.54
N SER A 65 22.73 -3.80 5.01
CA SER A 65 22.79 -4.04 3.55
C SER A 65 21.46 -3.78 2.83
N LYS A 66 20.34 -3.77 3.55
CA LYS A 66 18.98 -3.55 3.05
C LYS A 66 18.42 -2.18 3.39
N LYS A 67 19.20 -1.32 4.05
CA LYS A 67 18.82 0.05 4.41
C LYS A 67 18.34 0.87 3.20
N GLY A 68 18.97 0.68 2.03
CA GLY A 68 18.55 1.31 0.78
C GLY A 68 17.14 0.89 0.33
N ALA A 69 16.80 -0.39 0.47
CA ALA A 69 15.47 -0.91 0.12
C ALA A 69 14.39 -0.40 1.09
N LEU A 70 14.69 -0.35 2.40
CA LEU A 70 13.80 0.24 3.40
C LEU A 70 13.53 1.72 3.09
N SER A 71 14.58 2.50 2.81
CA SER A 71 14.45 3.91 2.43
C SER A 71 13.59 4.07 1.17
N ALA A 72 13.79 3.25 0.14
CA ALA A 72 12.99 3.29 -1.08
C ALA A 72 11.50 2.99 -0.81
N TRP A 73 11.20 1.99 0.01
CA TRP A 73 9.83 1.66 0.40
C TRP A 73 9.16 2.78 1.22
N LEU A 74 9.86 3.40 2.17
CA LEU A 74 9.35 4.55 2.92
C LEU A 74 9.12 5.77 2.02
N ASN A 75 10.01 6.00 1.04
CA ASN A 75 9.86 7.06 0.04
C ASN A 75 8.67 6.82 -0.90
N CYS A 76 8.26 5.56 -1.11
CA CYS A 76 6.98 5.26 -1.76
C CYS A 76 5.82 5.86 -0.94
N GLY A 77 5.80 5.65 0.37
CA GLY A 77 4.81 6.26 1.28
C GLY A 77 4.81 7.80 1.26
N VAL A 78 5.98 8.42 1.11
CA VAL A 78 6.11 9.88 0.95
C VAL A 78 5.50 10.35 -0.37
N THR A 79 5.78 9.62 -1.46
CA THR A 79 5.25 9.90 -2.80
C THR A 79 3.72 9.77 -2.83
N LEU A 80 3.19 8.76 -2.14
CA LEU A 80 1.75 8.54 -1.95
C LEU A 80 1.10 9.54 -0.98
N LYS A 81 1.88 10.47 -0.41
CA LYS A 81 1.45 11.49 0.57
C LYS A 81 0.85 10.90 1.86
N GLU A 82 1.07 9.62 2.12
CA GLU A 82 0.69 8.96 3.37
C GLU A 82 1.75 9.19 4.45
N LEU A 83 3.01 9.34 4.05
CA LEU A 83 4.10 9.79 4.91
C LEU A 83 4.62 11.18 4.48
N SER A 84 5.39 11.81 5.37
CA SER A 84 6.32 12.89 5.03
C SER A 84 7.69 12.64 5.62
N LEU A 85 8.74 13.11 4.95
CA LEU A 85 10.09 13.19 5.47
C LEU A 85 10.42 14.67 5.75
N ARG A 86 10.68 15.02 7.01
CA ARG A 86 11.06 16.38 7.45
C ARG A 86 12.18 16.26 8.46
N ASP A 87 13.24 17.07 8.30
CA ASP A 87 14.40 17.08 9.20
C ASP A 87 14.97 15.68 9.46
N GLY A 88 15.06 14.86 8.39
CA GLY A 88 15.55 13.48 8.46
C GLY A 88 14.61 12.47 9.14
N LYS A 89 13.37 12.88 9.50
CA LYS A 89 12.39 12.04 10.19
C LYS A 89 11.14 11.81 9.34
N TYR A 90 10.76 10.54 9.20
CA TYR A 90 9.48 10.12 8.65
C TYR A 90 8.36 10.39 9.65
N GLN A 91 7.20 10.82 9.16
CA GLN A 91 6.02 11.19 9.96
C GLN A 91 4.73 10.79 9.23
N LEU A 92 3.67 10.49 9.99
CA LEU A 92 2.33 10.27 9.43
C LEU A 92 1.78 11.56 8.81
N LYS A 93 1.32 11.48 7.56
CA LYS A 93 0.77 12.62 6.83
C LYS A 93 -0.66 12.38 6.39
N GLY A 94 -0.89 11.29 5.66
CA GLY A 94 -2.15 11.03 4.97
C GLY A 94 -3.26 10.57 5.91
N LYS A 95 -4.50 10.75 5.44
CA LYS A 95 -5.69 10.45 6.23
C LYS A 95 -5.82 8.95 6.52
N LEU A 96 -5.43 8.09 5.57
CA LEU A 96 -5.57 6.65 5.73
C LEU A 96 -4.56 6.14 6.77
N SER A 97 -3.28 6.49 6.63
CA SER A 97 -2.25 6.13 7.62
C SER A 97 -2.59 6.64 9.02
N LYS A 98 -3.04 7.90 9.15
CA LYS A 98 -3.47 8.44 10.45
C LYS A 98 -4.71 7.77 11.00
N HIS A 99 -5.59 7.26 10.14
CA HIS A 99 -6.79 6.57 10.60
C HIS A 99 -6.44 5.18 11.12
N LEU A 100 -5.60 4.42 10.39
CA LEU A 100 -5.23 3.07 10.83
C LEU A 100 -4.32 3.06 12.06
N ALA A 101 -3.47 4.08 12.24
CA ALA A 101 -2.56 4.18 13.38
C ALA A 101 -3.22 4.54 14.73
N LYS A 102 -4.55 4.72 14.77
CA LYS A 102 -5.27 5.03 16.02
C LYS A 102 -5.62 3.74 16.74
N ASP A 103 -5.34 3.68 18.03
CA ASP A 103 -5.67 2.52 18.88
C ASP A 103 -7.16 2.14 18.82
N ASP A 104 -8.05 3.13 18.82
CA ASP A 104 -9.51 2.91 18.70
C ASP A 104 -9.95 2.27 17.37
N ASN A 105 -9.07 2.24 16.37
CA ASN A 105 -9.35 1.75 15.03
C ASN A 105 -8.72 0.38 14.73
N GLN A 106 -8.14 -0.31 15.71
CA GLN A 106 -7.48 -1.61 15.50
C GLN A 106 -8.37 -2.64 14.79
N ILE A 107 -9.66 -2.72 15.14
CA ILE A 107 -10.62 -3.63 14.48
C ILE A 107 -10.81 -3.25 13.00
N ALA A 108 -10.99 -1.96 12.72
CA ALA A 108 -11.14 -1.47 11.35
C ALA A 108 -9.86 -1.67 10.53
N ALA A 109 -8.70 -1.52 11.15
CA ALA A 109 -7.40 -1.75 10.52
C ALA A 109 -7.19 -3.24 10.18
N ALA A 110 -7.55 -4.15 11.08
CA ALA A 110 -7.51 -5.59 10.83
C ALA A 110 -8.45 -6.00 9.69
N LEU A 111 -9.70 -5.52 9.69
CA LEU A 111 -10.64 -5.78 8.60
C LEU A 111 -10.13 -5.24 7.25
N PHE A 112 -9.53 -4.05 7.26
CA PHE A 112 -8.95 -3.45 6.06
C PHE A 112 -7.74 -4.24 5.55
N GLU A 113 -6.88 -4.74 6.45
CA GLU A 113 -5.76 -5.60 6.09
C GLU A 113 -6.21 -6.91 5.45
N GLU A 114 -7.19 -7.58 6.06
CA GLU A 114 -7.80 -8.80 5.55
C GLU A 114 -8.31 -8.60 4.12
N ALA A 115 -9.09 -7.53 3.90
CA ALA A 115 -9.66 -7.24 2.60
C ALA A 115 -8.62 -6.95 1.52
N ILE A 116 -7.51 -6.28 1.87
CA ILE A 116 -6.45 -5.94 0.92
C ILE A 116 -5.56 -7.16 0.63
N ARG A 117 -5.31 -8.04 1.59
CA ARG A 117 -4.41 -9.21 1.40
C ARG A 117 -5.12 -10.41 0.78
N TYR A 118 -6.25 -10.81 1.34
CA TYR A 118 -6.88 -12.07 0.98
C TYR A 118 -7.88 -11.91 -0.16
N HIS A 119 -8.75 -10.89 -0.12
CA HIS A 119 -9.74 -10.72 -1.18
C HIS A 119 -9.10 -10.29 -2.50
N TYR A 120 -8.01 -9.52 -2.46
CA TYR A 120 -7.33 -9.11 -3.69
C TYR A 120 -6.75 -10.30 -4.46
N ASP A 121 -6.07 -11.23 -3.77
CA ASP A 121 -5.53 -12.44 -4.41
C ASP A 121 -6.64 -13.40 -4.87
N ALA A 122 -7.65 -13.61 -4.03
CA ALA A 122 -8.81 -14.44 -4.38
C ALA A 122 -9.55 -13.92 -5.62
N LEU A 123 -9.74 -12.60 -5.73
CA LEU A 123 -10.40 -11.97 -6.89
C LEU A 123 -9.56 -12.06 -8.16
N LEU A 124 -8.25 -11.82 -8.09
CA LEU A 124 -7.37 -11.88 -9.27
C LEU A 124 -7.22 -13.31 -9.78
N SER A 125 -7.18 -14.29 -8.88
CA SER A 125 -7.00 -15.69 -9.21
C SER A 125 -8.31 -16.39 -9.61
N ALA A 126 -9.48 -15.78 -9.36
CA ALA A 126 -10.78 -16.41 -9.56
C ALA A 126 -10.98 -17.00 -10.98
N PRO A 127 -10.68 -16.28 -12.09
CA PRO A 127 -10.86 -16.83 -13.43
C PRO A 127 -10.05 -18.09 -13.71
N GLN A 128 -8.82 -18.15 -13.20
CA GLN A 128 -7.96 -19.33 -13.36
C GLN A 128 -8.47 -20.50 -12.49
N ARG A 129 -8.94 -20.24 -11.27
CA ARG A 129 -9.47 -21.25 -10.37
C ARG A 129 -10.68 -21.97 -10.97
N PHE A 130 -11.71 -21.24 -11.42
CA PHE A 130 -12.92 -21.88 -11.95
C PHE A 130 -12.75 -22.47 -13.36
N CYS A 131 -11.87 -21.90 -14.21
CA CYS A 131 -11.49 -22.54 -15.47
C CYS A 131 -10.68 -23.84 -15.25
N GLY A 132 -9.95 -23.93 -14.13
CA GLY A 132 -9.22 -25.13 -13.70
C GLY A 132 -10.06 -26.16 -12.93
N GLY A 133 -11.38 -25.98 -12.84
CA GLY A 133 -12.29 -26.91 -12.16
C GLY A 133 -12.35 -26.77 -10.63
N GLN A 134 -11.74 -25.73 -10.06
CA GLN A 134 -11.91 -25.41 -8.64
C GLN A 134 -13.17 -24.56 -8.45
N ALA A 135 -13.93 -24.83 -7.39
CA ALA A 135 -15.08 -23.99 -7.07
C ALA A 135 -14.62 -22.57 -6.68
N TYR A 136 -15.30 -21.56 -7.21
CA TYR A 136 -15.26 -20.19 -6.69
C TYR A 136 -16.64 -19.90 -6.11
N GLN A 137 -16.70 -19.69 -4.80
CA GLN A 137 -17.92 -19.37 -4.06
C GLN A 137 -17.86 -17.91 -3.62
N LEU A 138 -19.03 -17.28 -3.41
CA LEU A 138 -19.07 -15.94 -2.83
C LEU A 138 -18.41 -15.89 -1.44
N ALA A 139 -18.41 -16.99 -0.69
CA ALA A 139 -17.69 -17.09 0.58
C ALA A 139 -16.16 -16.92 0.43
N ASP A 140 -15.57 -17.22 -0.74
CA ASP A 140 -14.15 -16.95 -1.03
C ASP A 140 -13.85 -15.43 -1.03
N GLN A 141 -14.87 -14.56 -1.12
CA GLN A 141 -14.73 -13.10 -1.02
C GLN A 141 -14.85 -12.58 0.41
N ASP A 142 -15.30 -13.42 1.36
CA ASP A 142 -15.56 -13.04 2.75
C ASP A 142 -14.47 -13.53 3.72
N GLY A 143 -13.43 -14.20 3.22
CA GLY A 143 -12.26 -14.63 4.00
C GLY A 143 -12.56 -15.70 5.06
N ARG A 144 -13.58 -16.55 4.83
CA ARG A 144 -13.94 -17.66 5.73
C ARG A 144 -13.33 -18.99 5.30
#